data_AF-A0A931D4Z0-F1
#
_entry.id   AF-A0A931D4Z0-F1
#
_cell.length_a   1.000
_cell.length_b   1.000
_cell.length_c   1.000
_cell.angle_alpha   90.00
_cell.angle_beta   90.00
_cell.angle_gamma   90.00
#
_symmetry.space_group_name_H-M   'P 1'
#
loop_
_entity.id
_entity.type
_entity.pdbx_description
1 polymer ?
#
loop_
_entity_poly.entity_id
_entity_poly.type
_entity_poly.pdbx_seq_one_letter_code
_entity_poly.pdbx_strand_id
1 'polypeptide(L)'
;MTTEIGEFRQMLDAGRRYLTGTCSIQELNGRVSELATAAKFWGGHPALAQIAADWSVMVDRRWNEWGHCPNPISEQEFLAWLEGQLSSLGQMPNNSFKPNLLRGSA
;
A
#
# COMPACT_ATOMS: atom_id res chain seq x y z
N MET A 1 24.24 -0.42 -4.61
CA MET A 1 23.00 0.14 -5.19
C MET A 1 21.84 -0.40 -4.39
N THR A 2 21.47 0.28 -3.31
CA THR A 2 20.14 0.09 -2.73
C THR A 2 19.20 0.70 -3.75
N THR A 3 18.62 -0.14 -4.62
CA THR A 3 17.52 0.31 -5.45
C THR A 3 16.40 0.63 -4.49
N GLU A 4 16.34 1.88 -4.04
CA GLU A 4 15.09 2.44 -3.54
C GLU A 4 14.07 2.15 -4.64
N ILE A 5 13.12 1.28 -4.35
CA ILE A 5 12.13 0.86 -5.33
C ILE A 5 11.32 2.10 -5.66
N GLY A 6 11.53 2.66 -6.86
CA GLY A 6 10.91 3.91 -7.29
C GLY A 6 9.39 3.80 -7.22
N GLU A 7 8.87 2.62 -7.52
CA GLU A 7 7.46 2.23 -7.43
C GLU A 7 6.94 2.33 -5.99
N PHE A 8 7.75 1.99 -4.98
CA PHE A 8 7.35 2.12 -3.57
C PHE A 8 7.22 3.59 -3.18
N ARG A 9 8.19 4.43 -3.58
CA ARG A 9 8.12 5.89 -3.35
C ARG A 9 6.93 6.52 -4.06
N GLN A 10 6.67 6.12 -5.31
CA GLN A 10 5.54 6.59 -6.10
C GLN A 10 4.19 6.16 -5.50
N MET A 11 4.09 4.94 -4.97
CA MET A 11 2.91 4.48 -4.25
C MET A 11 2.65 5.30 -2.99
N LEU A 12 3.69 5.57 -2.18
CA LEU A 12 3.55 6.43 -0.99
C LEU A 12 3.14 7.87 -1.35
N ASP A 13 3.70 8.42 -2.42
CA ASP A 13 3.33 9.75 -2.92
C ASP A 13 1.87 9.81 -3.38
N ALA A 14 1.42 8.82 -4.17
CA ALA A 14 0.03 8.72 -4.59
C ALA A 14 -0.92 8.56 -3.39
N GLY A 15 -0.53 7.81 -2.36
CA GLY A 15 -1.28 7.71 -1.11
C GLY A 15 -1.44 9.06 -0.41
N ARG A 16 -0.36 9.84 -0.29
CA ARG A 16 -0.42 11.20 0.29
C ARG A 16 -1.30 12.14 -0.52
N ARG A 17 -1.18 12.10 -1.85
CA ARG A 17 -2.02 12.91 -2.75
C ARG A 17 -3.49 12.48 -2.71
N TYR A 18 -3.78 11.21 -2.46
CA TYR A 18 -5.14 10.72 -2.29
C TYR A 18 -5.76 11.31 -1.02
N LEU A 19 -5.02 11.34 0.10
CA LEU A 19 -5.47 11.99 1.34
C LEU A 19 -5.79 13.48 1.16
N THR A 20 -5.09 14.18 0.27
CA THR A 20 -5.34 15.60 -0.02
C THR A 20 -6.34 15.84 -1.15
N GLY A 21 -6.95 14.79 -1.71
CA GLY A 21 -7.92 14.89 -2.81
C GLY A 21 -7.34 15.25 -4.18
N THR A 22 -6.02 15.09 -4.37
CA THR A 22 -5.28 15.43 -5.61
C THR A 22 -4.87 14.21 -6.43
N CYS A 23 -5.29 13.02 -6.01
CA CYS A 23 -5.06 11.73 -6.67
C CYS A 23 -6.38 10.96 -6.66
N SER A 24 -6.75 10.33 -7.78
CA SER A 24 -7.93 9.49 -7.86
C SER A 24 -7.66 8.09 -7.33
N ILE A 25 -8.72 7.32 -7.03
CA ILE A 25 -8.57 5.93 -6.62
C ILE A 25 -7.96 5.07 -7.74
N GLN A 26 -8.22 5.40 -9.01
CA GLN A 26 -7.64 4.73 -10.18
C GLN A 26 -6.12 4.96 -10.26
N GLU A 27 -5.69 6.19 -10.03
CA GLU A 27 -4.27 6.53 -10.04
C GLU A 27 -3.54 5.81 -8.90
N LEU A 28 -4.12 5.82 -7.70
CA LEU A 28 -3.58 5.08 -6.56
C LEU A 28 -3.49 3.58 -6.86
N ASN A 29 -4.55 2.99 -7.42
CA ASN A 29 -4.57 1.58 -7.84
C ASN A 29 -3.48 1.25 -8.86
N GLY A 30 -3.23 2.16 -9.82
CA GLY A 30 -2.14 2.04 -10.78
C GLY A 30 -0.77 1.92 -10.10
N ARG A 31 -0.48 2.81 -9.14
CA ARG A 31 0.80 2.77 -8.41
C ARG A 31 0.97 1.53 -7.53
N VAL A 32 -0.11 1.08 -6.90
CA VAL A 32 -0.10 -0.18 -6.14
C VAL A 32 0.18 -1.37 -7.07
N SER A 33 -0.42 -1.40 -8.25
CA SER A 33 -0.22 -2.45 -9.25
C SER A 33 1.20 -2.47 -9.82
N GLU A 34 1.79 -1.29 -10.05
CA GLU A 34 3.19 -1.13 -10.45
C GLU A 34 4.14 -1.69 -9.39
N LEU A 35 3.93 -1.34 -8.10
CA LEU A 35 4.72 -1.88 -7.01
C LEU A 35 4.57 -3.41 -6.88
N ALA A 36 3.34 -3.93 -6.95
CA ALA A 36 3.10 -5.37 -6.90
C ALA A 36 3.82 -6.11 -8.04
N THR A 37 3.88 -5.49 -9.21
CA THR A 37 4.61 -6.01 -10.38
C THR A 37 6.11 -5.99 -10.12
N ALA A 38 6.67 -4.86 -9.69
CA ALA A 38 8.09 -4.75 -9.36
C ALA A 38 8.51 -5.75 -8.27
N ALA A 39 7.70 -5.92 -7.22
CA ALA A 39 7.96 -6.87 -6.14
C ALA A 39 8.07 -8.33 -6.63
N LYS A 40 7.23 -8.72 -7.61
CA LYS A 40 7.28 -10.05 -8.24
C LYS A 40 8.54 -10.25 -9.10
N PHE A 41 8.87 -9.26 -9.93
CA PHE A 41 9.95 -9.39 -10.92
C PHE A 41 11.35 -9.31 -10.31
N TRP A 42 11.54 -8.53 -9.25
CA TRP A 42 12.87 -8.21 -8.74
C TRP A 42 13.32 -9.17 -7.62
N GLY A 43 12.51 -10.20 -7.34
CA GLY A 43 12.67 -11.00 -6.11
C GLY A 43 12.65 -10.09 -4.88
N GLY A 44 11.79 -9.07 -4.92
CA GLY A 44 11.77 -7.99 -3.94
C GLY A 44 11.63 -8.53 -2.52
N HIS A 45 12.22 -7.83 -1.56
CA HIS A 45 12.17 -8.23 -0.15
C HIS A 45 10.72 -8.59 0.24
N PRO A 46 10.44 -9.73 0.92
CA PRO A 46 9.09 -10.20 1.22
C PRO A 46 8.16 -9.13 1.83
N ALA A 47 8.75 -8.23 2.61
CA ALA A 47 8.25 -6.90 2.96
C ALA A 47 7.34 -6.21 1.95
N LEU A 48 7.89 -5.94 0.77
CA LEU A 48 7.32 -5.08 -0.24
C LEU A 48 6.22 -5.81 -0.98
N ALA A 49 6.38 -7.12 -1.16
CA ALA A 49 5.31 -7.98 -1.65
C ALA A 49 4.11 -7.96 -0.69
N GLN A 50 4.35 -8.03 0.63
CA GLN A 50 3.28 -7.93 1.61
C GLN A 50 2.62 -6.55 1.61
N ILE A 51 3.41 -5.47 1.60
CA ILE A 51 2.87 -4.10 1.53
C ILE A 51 2.01 -3.92 0.28
N ALA A 52 2.50 -4.35 -0.89
CA ALA A 52 1.76 -4.24 -2.14
C ALA A 52 0.45 -5.05 -2.08
N ALA A 53 0.47 -6.26 -1.52
CA ALA A 53 -0.72 -7.09 -1.35
C ALA A 53 -1.75 -6.43 -0.41
N ASP A 54 -1.31 -5.91 0.73
CA ASP A 54 -2.18 -5.24 1.70
C ASP A 54 -2.84 -3.99 1.08
N TRP A 55 -2.06 -3.19 0.34
CA TRP A 55 -2.56 -2.02 -0.37
C TRP A 55 -3.52 -2.40 -1.50
N SER A 56 -3.25 -3.46 -2.27
CA SER A 56 -4.17 -3.94 -3.31
C SER A 56 -5.52 -4.33 -2.73
N VAL A 57 -5.53 -5.08 -1.63
CA VAL A 57 -6.77 -5.49 -0.95
C VAL A 57 -7.56 -4.28 -0.47
N MET A 58 -6.89 -3.30 0.15
CA MET A 58 -7.61 -2.15 0.72
C MET A 58 -8.11 -1.19 -0.35
N VAL A 59 -7.36 -1.00 -1.43
CA VAL A 59 -7.82 -0.24 -2.61
C VAL A 59 -9.02 -0.94 -3.26
N ASP A 60 -8.98 -2.26 -3.42
CA ASP A 60 -10.11 -3.01 -3.98
C ASP A 60 -11.36 -2.91 -3.11
N ARG A 61 -11.22 -3.05 -1.78
CA ARG A 61 -12.34 -2.87 -0.83
C ARG A 61 -12.95 -1.47 -0.89
N ARG A 62 -12.13 -0.43 -1.12
CA ARG A 62 -12.57 0.97 -1.22
C ARG A 62 -13.19 1.29 -2.57
N TRP A 63 -12.55 0.85 -3.65
CA TRP A 63 -12.97 1.16 -5.01
C TRP A 63 -14.19 0.33 -5.38
N ASN A 64 -14.13 -0.98 -5.07
CA ASN A 64 -15.16 -1.99 -5.29
C ASN A 64 -15.92 -1.78 -6.62
N GLU A 65 -15.17 -1.50 -7.69
CA GLU A 65 -15.72 -0.93 -8.94
C GLU A 65 -16.86 -1.79 -9.51
N TRP A 66 -16.71 -3.11 -9.39
CA TRP A 66 -17.67 -4.10 -9.90
C TRP A 66 -18.61 -4.66 -8.83
N GLY A 67 -18.63 -4.09 -7.62
CA GLY A 67 -19.45 -4.59 -6.50
C GLY A 67 -19.09 -6.01 -6.04
N HIS A 68 -17.92 -6.50 -6.41
CA HIS A 68 -17.51 -7.90 -6.23
C HIS A 68 -16.88 -8.16 -4.87
N CYS A 69 -16.40 -7.12 -4.19
CA CYS A 69 -15.79 -7.26 -2.88
C CYS A 69 -16.89 -7.47 -1.83
N PRO A 70 -16.90 -8.60 -1.08
CA PRO A 70 -17.96 -8.92 -0.13
C PRO A 70 -17.95 -8.04 1.13
N ASN A 71 -16.82 -7.37 1.41
CA ASN A 71 -16.62 -6.52 2.58
C ASN A 71 -16.08 -5.14 2.17
N PRO A 72 -16.85 -4.34 1.41
CA PRO A 72 -16.41 -3.02 0.98
C PRO A 72 -16.24 -2.10 2.20
N ILE A 73 -15.40 -1.09 2.05
CA ILE A 73 -15.18 -0.07 3.08
C ILE A 73 -15.57 1.30 2.55
N SER A 74 -16.04 2.15 3.46
CA SER A 74 -16.29 3.55 3.18
C SER A 74 -14.99 4.32 2.87
N GLU A 75 -15.14 5.49 2.26
CA GLU A 75 -14.03 6.41 2.07
C GLU A 75 -13.34 6.79 3.38
N GLN A 76 -14.12 7.07 4.43
CA GLN A 76 -13.58 7.45 5.73
C GLN A 76 -12.73 6.33 6.36
N GLU A 77 -13.18 5.08 6.28
CA GLU A 77 -12.42 3.92 6.76
C GLU A 77 -11.12 3.73 5.98
N PHE A 78 -11.17 3.92 4.65
CA PHE A 78 -9.98 3.83 3.81
C PHE A 78 -8.97 4.94 4.11
N LEU A 79 -9.43 6.19 4.28
CA LEU A 79 -8.59 7.33 4.63
C LEU A 79 -7.89 7.10 5.98
N ALA A 80 -8.63 6.65 7.00
CA ALA A 80 -8.07 6.35 8.32
C ALA A 80 -7.01 5.24 8.26
N TRP A 81 -7.26 4.18 7.47
CA TRP A 81 -6.27 3.14 7.24
C TRP A 81 -5.03 3.68 6.52
N LEU A 82 -5.22 4.50 5.48
CA LEU A 82 -4.15 5.05 4.65
C LEU A 82 -3.24 6.00 5.45
N GLU A 83 -3.80 6.83 6.32
CA GLU A 83 -3.05 7.66 7.26
C GLU A 83 -2.17 6.82 8.20
N GLY A 84 -2.73 5.71 8.73
CA GLY A 84 -2.00 4.77 9.57
C GLY A 84 -0.83 4.10 8.85
N GLN A 85 -1.03 3.69 7.59
CA GLN A 85 0.03 3.11 6.76
C GLN A 85 1.15 4.12 6.47
N LEU A 86 0.80 5.32 6.02
CA LEU A 86 1.78 6.35 5.67
C LEU A 86 2.58 6.83 6.88
N SER A 87 1.97 6.85 8.07
CA SER A 87 2.67 7.16 9.33
C SER A 87 3.66 6.05 9.69
N SER A 88 3.24 4.78 9.58
CA SER A 88 4.07 3.61 9.91
C SER A 88 5.24 3.43 8.95
N LEU A 89 5.01 3.64 7.64
CA LEU A 89 6.02 3.50 6.60
C LEU A 89 6.92 4.75 6.49
N GLY A 90 6.39 5.93 6.83
CA GLY A 90 7.15 7.19 6.86
C GLY A 90 8.15 7.30 8.01
N GLN A 91 7.98 6.50 9.08
CA GLN A 91 8.91 6.42 10.21
C GLN A 91 10.07 5.43 10.02
N MET A 92 10.15 4.70 8.90
CA MET A 92 11.24 3.75 8.67
C MET A 92 12.55 4.49 8.38
N PRO A 93 13.58 4.44 9.26
CA PRO A 93 14.92 4.84 8.87
C PRO A 93 15.45 3.86 7.82
N ASN A 94 16.30 4.34 6.89
CA ASN A 94 16.85 3.62 5.73
C ASN A 94 17.49 2.23 6.02
N ASN A 95 17.60 1.78 7.27
CA ASN A 95 18.36 0.59 7.67
C ASN A 95 17.65 -0.41 8.59
N SER A 96 16.32 -0.41 8.73
CA SER A 96 15.65 -1.48 9.51
C SER A 96 14.23 -1.76 9.03
N PHE A 97 14.12 -2.62 8.02
CA PHE A 97 12.89 -3.36 7.80
C PHE A 97 12.76 -4.46 8.87
N LYS A 98 11.86 -4.28 9.84
CA LYS A 98 11.40 -5.36 10.73
C LYS A 98 9.89 -5.51 10.52
N PRO A 99 9.42 -6.53 9.78
CA PRO A 99 8.00 -6.80 9.71
C PRO A 99 7.56 -7.24 11.11
N ASN A 100 6.62 -6.50 11.72
CA ASN A 100 6.12 -6.86 13.03
C ASN A 100 5.45 -8.25 12.96
N LEU A 101 5.98 -9.15 13.77
CA LEU A 101 5.38 -10.39 14.21
C LEU A 101 4.10 -10.06 14.99
N LEU A 102 2.97 -9.98 14.29
CA LEU A 102 1.65 -10.17 14.90
C LEU A 102 1.01 -11.41 14.29
N ARG A 103 1.68 -12.55 14.51
CA ARG A 103 0.98 -13.82 14.75
C ARG A 103 1.01 -14.05 16.25
N GLY A 104 0.01 -13.49 16.94
CA GLY A 104 -0.35 -13.96 18.26
C GLY A 104 -1.00 -15.33 18.11
N SER A 105 -0.37 -16.35 18.67
CA SER A 105 -0.94 -17.66 18.88
C SER A 105 -2.11 -17.57 19.87
N ALA A 106 -3.28 -18.06 19.47
CA ALA A 106 -4.20 -18.87 20.27
C ALA A 106 -5.28 -19.44 19.33
#